data_AF-A0A951J0J4-F1
#
_entry.id   AF-A0A951J0J4-F1
#
_cell.length_a   1.000
_cell.length_b   1.000
_cell.length_c   1.000
_cell.angle_alpha   90.00
_cell.angle_beta   90.00
_cell.angle_gamma   90.00
#
_symmetry.space_group_name_H-M   'P 1'
#
loop_
_entity.id
_entity.type
_entity.pdbx_description
1 polymer ?
#
loop_
_entity_poly.entity_id
_entity_poly.type
_entity_poly.pdbx_seq_one_letter_code
_entity_poly.pdbx_strand_id
1 'polypeptide(L)' 'MILLISITLLMVLAIFLYTLQPKYGKAPSGEQLALIQASPNLKNSKFQIIGFTSIKTEGYSMIEVV' A
#
# COMPACT_ATOMS: atom_id res chain seq x y z
N MET A 1 -20.28 11.40 27.41
CA MET A 1 -19.88 11.92 26.08
C MET A 1 -18.41 12.32 26.02
N ILE A 2 -17.91 13.17 26.93
CA ILE A 2 -16.48 13.58 26.97
C ILE A 2 -15.49 12.40 27.05
N LEU A 3 -15.78 11.37 27.88
CA LEU A 3 -14.92 10.20 28.04
C LEU A 3 -14.76 9.40 26.74
N LEU A 4 -15.86 9.17 26.02
CA LEU A 4 -15.84 8.47 24.73
C LEU A 4 -15.06 9.24 23.67
N ILE A 5 -15.20 10.56 23.64
CA ILE A 5 -14.46 11.43 22.71
C ILE A 5 -12.96 11.39 23.03
N SER A 6 -12.59 11.44 24.31
CA SER A 6 -11.19 11.37 24.76
C SER A 6 -10.54 10.04 24.38
N ILE A 7 -11.23 8.92 24.61
CA ILE A 7 -10.76 7.58 24.23
C ILE A 7 -10.60 7.46 22.71
N THR A 8 -11.55 7.97 21.94
CA THR A 8 -11.50 7.96 20.48
C THR A 8 -10.30 8.76 19.97
N LEU A 9 -10.07 9.96 20.54
CA LEU A 9 -8.96 10.81 20.17
C LEU A 9 -7.61 10.15 20.47
N LEU A 10 -7.46 9.54 21.66
CA LEU A 10 -6.29 8.77 22.05
C LEU A 10 -5.99 7.62 21.07
N MET A 11 -7.02 6.91 20.64
CA MET A 11 -6.87 5.78 19.72
C MET A 11 -6.41 6.23 18.33
N VAL A 12 -7.00 7.30 17.78
CA VAL A 12 -6.57 7.89 16.50
C VAL A 12 -5.10 8.34 16.58
N LEU A 13 -4.72 8.99 17.69
CA LEU A 13 -3.36 9.48 17.89
C LEU A 13 -2.35 8.34 18.00
N ALA A 14 -2.71 7.25 18.69
CA ALA A 14 -1.89 6.04 18.78
C ALA A 14 -1.69 5.38 17.41
N ILE A 15 -2.76 5.23 16.62
CA ILE A 15 -2.69 4.67 15.26
C ILE A 15 -1.79 5.55 14.38
N PHE A 16 -1.98 6.87 14.43
CA PHE A 16 -1.18 7.81 13.65
C PHE A 16 0.31 7.66 13.98
N LEU A 17 0.69 7.73 15.26
CA LEU A 17 2.09 7.56 15.67
C LEU A 17 2.66 6.18 15.31
N TYR A 18 1.84 5.13 15.38
CA TYR A 18 2.24 3.78 14.99
C TYR A 18 2.55 3.68 13.49
N THR A 19 1.76 4.32 12.63
CA THR A 19 2.02 4.36 11.18
C THR A 19 3.24 5.18 10.79
N LEU A 20 3.66 6.14 11.63
CA LEU A 20 4.89 6.90 11.43
C LEU A 20 6.16 6.11 11.79
N GLN A 21 6.04 4.92 12.38
CA GLN A 21 7.21 4.12 12.69
C GLN A 21 7.97 3.75 11.41
N PRO A 22 9.32 3.80 11.43
CA PRO A 22 10.16 3.57 10.25
C PRO A 22 10.00 2.16 9.65
N LYS A 23 9.39 1.23 10.38
CA LYS A 23 9.04 -0.13 9.93
C LYS A 23 8.03 -0.14 8.77
N TYR A 24 7.16 0.87 8.67
CA TYR A 24 6.11 0.93 7.64
C TYR A 24 6.56 1.64 6.35
N GLY A 25 7.80 2.13 6.32
CA GLY A 25 8.32 2.91 5.20
C GLY A 25 7.80 4.35 5.24
N LYS A 26 8.70 5.31 5.00
CA LYS A 26 8.33 6.71 4.86
C LYS A 26 7.53 6.89 3.58
N ALA A 27 6.46 7.68 3.60
CA ALA A 27 5.79 8.10 2.37
C ALA A 27 6.84 8.70 1.42
N PRO A 28 6.90 8.27 0.14
CA PRO A 28 7.89 8.76 -0.79
C PRO A 28 7.78 10.28 -0.89
N SER A 29 8.87 10.98 -0.65
CA SER A 29 8.91 12.45 -0.60
C SER A 29 10.03 12.98 -1.48
N GLY A 30 9.78 14.10 -2.17
CA GLY A 30 10.79 14.74 -3.03
C GLY A 30 11.10 13.91 -4.29
N GLU A 31 12.39 13.68 -4.55
CA GLU A 31 12.88 13.01 -5.76
C GLU A 31 12.31 11.59 -5.95
N GLN A 32 12.12 10.83 -4.86
CA GLN A 32 11.51 9.50 -4.97
C GLN A 32 10.06 9.56 -5.46
N LEU A 33 9.30 10.57 -5.04
CA LEU A 33 7.93 10.77 -5.50
C LEU A 33 7.90 11.21 -6.95
N ALA A 34 8.85 12.06 -7.38
CA ALA A 34 8.99 12.46 -8.77
C ALA A 34 9.32 11.26 -9.69
N LEU A 35 10.19 10.35 -9.26
CA LEU A 35 10.50 9.11 -9.99
C LEU A 35 9.30 8.18 -10.10
N ILE A 36 8.51 8.06 -9.02
CA ILE A 36 7.26 7.28 -9.01
C ILE A 36 6.25 7.88 -9.99
N GLN A 37 6.09 9.20 -9.99
CA GLN A 37 5.18 9.91 -10.89
C GLN A 37 5.63 9.89 -12.35
N ALA A 38 6.93 9.93 -12.59
CA ALA A 38 7.52 9.80 -13.92
C ALA A 38 7.48 8.36 -14.46
N SER A 39 7.10 7.38 -13.64
CA SER A 39 7.01 6.00 -14.07
C SER A 39 5.89 5.84 -15.11
N PRO A 40 6.18 5.29 -16.31
CA PRO A 40 5.15 5.03 -17.33
C PRO A 40 4.10 3.99 -16.87
N ASN A 41 4.37 3.30 -15.75
CA ASN A 41 3.49 2.32 -15.14
C ASN A 41 2.49 2.96 -14.15
N LEU A 42 2.69 4.21 -13.74
CA LEU A 42 1.74 4.95 -12.91
C LEU A 42 0.72 5.66 -13.81
N LYS A 43 -0.45 5.06 -14.01
CA LYS A 43 -1.54 5.63 -14.80
C LYS A 43 -2.79 5.76 -13.93
N ASN A 44 -3.47 6.90 -14.00
CA ASN A 44 -4.67 7.19 -13.19
C ASN A 44 -4.45 7.00 -11.68
N SER A 45 -3.31 7.49 -11.16
CA SER A 45 -2.95 7.41 -9.74
C SER A 45 -2.81 5.98 -9.17
N LYS A 46 -2.71 4.97 -10.03
CA LYS A 46 -2.47 3.58 -9.66
C LYS A 46 -1.35 2.99 -10.51
N PHE A 47 -0.53 2.15 -9.89
CA PHE A 47 0.43 1.36 -10.64
C PHE A 47 -0.32 0.28 -11.41
N GLN A 48 -0.18 0.30 -12.74
CA GLN A 48 -0.68 -0.75 -13.61
C GLN A 48 0.38 -1.85 -13.71
N ILE A 49 -0.05 -3.09 -13.46
CA ILE A 49 0.77 -4.27 -13.75
C ILE A 49 0.72 -4.45 -15.28
N ILE A 50 1.83 -4.14 -15.94
CA ILE A 50 1.96 -4.10 -17.42
C ILE A 50 1.87 -5.48 -18.09
N GLY A 51 1.90 -6.57 -17.32
CA GLY A 51 1.76 -7.91 -17.83
C GLY A 51 1.28 -8.87 -16.74
N PHE A 52 0.28 -9.69 -17.08
CA PHE A 52 -0.05 -10.85 -16.28
C PHE A 52 1.12 -11.83 -16.41
N THR A 53 2.05 -11.83 -15.44
CA THR A 53 2.93 -12.97 -15.27
C THR A 53 2.02 -14.13 -14.91
N SER A 54 1.69 -14.98 -15.90
CA SER A 54 1.09 -16.26 -15.60
C SER A 54 2.06 -16.94 -14.64
N ILE A 55 1.60 -17.26 -13.43
CA ILE A 55 2.36 -18.08 -12.49
C ILE A 55 2.32 -19.49 -13.06
N LYS A 56 3.04 -19.72 -14.16
CA LYS A 56 3.27 -21.04 -14.72
C LYS A 56 4.48 -21.58 -14.00
N THR A 57 4.29 -21.99 -12.76
CA THR A 57 5.28 -22.82 -12.07
C THR A 57 5.38 -24.11 -12.87
N GLU A 58 6.55 -24.40 -13.45
CA GLU A 58 6.78 -25.64 -14.16
C GLU A 58 6.43 -26.82 -13.24
N GLY A 59 5.49 -27.68 -13.66
CA GLY A 59 5.08 -28.88 -12.92
C GLY A 59 3.79 -28.78 -12.09
N TYR A 60 3.07 -27.65 -12.06
CA TYR A 60 1.78 -27.56 -11.36
C TYR A 60 0.63 -27.16 -12.30
N SER A 61 -0.39 -28.01 -12.41
CA SER A 61 -1.68 -27.66 -13.04
C SER A 61 -2.53 -26.91 -12.01
N MET A 62 -2.91 -25.66 -12.31
CA MET A 62 -3.97 -24.99 -11.57
C MET A 62 -5.27 -25.76 -11.84
N ILE A 63 -5.91 -26.29 -10.80
CA ILE A 63 -7.24 -26.87 -10.93
C ILE A 63 -8.20 -25.68 -11.12
N GLU A 64 -8.82 -25.60 -12.28
CA GLU A 64 -9.85 -24.62 -12.57
C GLU A 64 -11.08 -24.99 -11.72
N VAL A 65 -11.40 -24.16 -10.73
CA VAL A 65 -12.62 -24.32 -9.94
C VAL A 65 -13.75 -23.69 -10.77
N VAL A 66 -14.62 -24.57 -11.29
CA VAL A 66 -15.86 -24.23 -12.01
C VAL A 66 -16.92 -23.74 -11.04
#